data_AF-A0A9P6J1I5-F1
#
_entry.id   AF-A0A9P6J1I5-F1
#
_cell.length_a   1.000
_cell.length_b   1.000
_cell.length_c   1.000
_cell.angle_alpha   90.00
_cell.angle_beta   90.00
_cell.angle_gamma   90.00
#
_symmetry.space_group_name_H-M   'P 1'
#
loop_
_entity.id
_entity.type
_entity.pdbx_description
1 polymer ?
#
loop_
_entity_poly.entity_id
_entity_poly.type
_entity_poly.pdbx_seq_one_letter_code
_entity_poly.pdbx_strand_id
1 'polypeptide(L)'
;MFPLLIESKNPKLFVYACDFSSTAVEVVKSNPAYDPTRGKAFVWDLAGDNIPPEVEPESMDVLVLIFVLSALHPDKWDQAMDNLYKLLKPGGLIVFRDYGRYDMAQLRFKKNRLISENFYVRGDGTRVYFFDSDEIVRLFGPRFTIEQNGVDRRLIVNRLRKVKMYRVWLQGKFRKPLAGQSPGVPSTITVTTVDTIEGEDTIDGRPMDVALSLDNNSLGSPEASSGMATPDLGSSA
;
A
#
# COMPACT_ATOMS: atom_id res chain seq x y z
N MET A 1 5.01 3.63 -11.29
CA MET A 1 5.40 4.54 -12.39
C MET A 1 5.85 3.78 -13.64
N PHE A 2 6.94 3.00 -13.59
CA PHE A 2 7.57 2.46 -14.82
C PHE A 2 6.72 1.51 -15.66
N PRO A 3 6.02 0.49 -15.11
CA PRO A 3 5.21 -0.38 -15.95
C PRO A 3 4.17 0.39 -16.77
N LEU A 4 3.55 1.42 -16.18
CA LEU A 4 2.61 2.29 -16.88
C LEU A 4 3.26 3.09 -18.01
N LEU A 5 4.45 3.67 -17.78
CA LEU A 5 5.15 4.47 -18.78
C LEU A 5 5.73 3.62 -19.93
N ILE A 6 6.14 2.39 -19.63
CA ILE A 6 6.67 1.43 -20.62
C ILE A 6 5.53 0.97 -21.54
N GLU A 7 4.38 0.59 -20.97
CA GLU A 7 3.24 0.09 -21.75
C GLU A 7 2.47 1.20 -22.50
N SER A 8 2.47 2.42 -21.95
CA SER A 8 1.72 3.53 -22.54
C SER A 8 2.42 4.09 -23.79
N LYS A 9 1.75 3.93 -24.93
CA LYS A 9 2.10 4.54 -26.22
C LYS A 9 1.60 5.99 -26.36
N ASN A 10 0.91 6.54 -25.36
CA ASN A 10 0.38 7.91 -25.42
C ASN A 10 1.49 8.93 -25.13
N PRO A 11 1.92 9.75 -26.10
CA PRO A 11 2.97 10.75 -25.89
C PRO A 11 2.53 11.89 -24.98
N LYS A 12 1.23 12.07 -24.73
CA LYS A 12 0.69 13.08 -23.81
C LYS A 12 0.57 12.59 -22.36
N LEU A 13 0.87 11.32 -22.09
CA LEU A 13 0.87 10.82 -20.73
C LEU A 13 2.09 11.39 -19.98
N PHE A 14 1.82 12.15 -18.93
CA PHE A 14 2.80 12.59 -17.95
C PHE A 14 2.45 12.00 -16.59
N VAL A 15 3.43 11.41 -15.89
CA VAL A 15 3.21 10.74 -14.60
C VAL A 15 3.94 11.47 -13.48
N TYR A 16 3.18 12.01 -12.54
CA TYR A 16 3.70 12.42 -11.24
C TYR A 16 3.77 11.19 -10.32
N ALA A 17 4.90 11.03 -9.62
CA ALA A 17 5.08 9.99 -8.61
C ALA A 17 5.56 10.64 -7.32
N CYS A 18 4.90 10.35 -6.21
CA CYS A 18 5.25 10.94 -4.93
C CYS A 18 5.16 9.92 -3.81
N ASP A 19 6.03 10.10 -2.83
CA ASP A 19 6.06 9.34 -1.58
C ASP A 19 6.52 10.27 -0.46
N PHE A 20 6.13 9.99 0.78
CA PHE A 20 6.62 10.71 1.95
C PHE A 20 8.12 10.42 2.19
N SER A 21 8.58 9.23 1.82
CA SER A 21 9.96 8.82 1.96
C SER A 21 10.83 9.39 0.84
N SER A 22 11.79 10.25 1.21
CA SER A 22 12.84 10.71 0.31
C SER A 22 13.62 9.54 -0.29
N THR A 23 13.89 8.49 0.49
CA THR A 23 14.56 7.28 0.01
C THR A 23 13.77 6.58 -1.09
N ALA A 24 12.45 6.44 -0.95
CA ALA A 24 11.62 5.83 -1.99
C ALA A 24 11.61 6.66 -3.29
N VAL A 25 11.54 7.99 -3.16
CA VAL A 25 11.63 8.91 -4.30
C VAL A 25 12.99 8.80 -5.00
N GLU A 26 14.07 8.66 -4.24
CA GLU A 26 15.43 8.51 -4.77
C GLU A 26 15.59 7.19 -5.53
N VAL A 27 15.05 6.09 -5.01
CA VAL A 27 14.98 4.80 -5.71
C VAL A 27 14.27 4.91 -7.06
N VAL A 28 13.17 5.68 -7.13
CA VAL A 28 12.49 5.94 -8.41
C VAL A 28 13.39 6.76 -9.35
N LYS A 29 14.00 7.84 -8.88
CA LYS A 29 14.85 8.71 -9.71
C LYS A 29 16.11 8.03 -10.21
N SER A 30 16.70 7.11 -9.43
CA SER A 30 17.90 6.36 -9.80
C SER A 30 17.63 5.20 -10.78
N ASN A 31 16.36 4.89 -11.07
CA ASN A 31 16.03 3.83 -12.01
C ASN A 31 16.43 4.23 -13.45
N PRO A 32 17.12 3.37 -14.22
CA PRO A 32 17.50 3.67 -15.61
C PRO A 32 16.33 4.00 -16.56
N ALA A 33 15.12 3.55 -16.22
CA ALA A 33 13.89 3.86 -16.99
C ALA A 33 13.24 5.19 -16.58
N TYR A 34 13.83 5.95 -15.65
CA TYR A 34 13.34 7.27 -15.27
C TYR A 34 13.60 8.29 -16.37
N ASP A 35 12.51 8.83 -16.91
CA ASP A 35 12.51 9.83 -17.96
C ASP A 35 11.82 11.11 -17.45
N PRO A 36 12.58 12.18 -17.15
CA PRO A 36 12.02 13.43 -16.64
C PRO A 36 11.13 14.16 -17.65
N THR A 37 11.16 13.77 -18.93
CA THR A 37 10.26 14.33 -19.96
C THR A 37 8.87 13.71 -19.92
N ARG A 38 8.74 12.50 -19.33
CA ARG A 38 7.47 11.76 -19.23
C ARG A 38 6.96 11.62 -17.79
N GLY A 39 7.70 12.11 -16.81
CA GLY A 39 7.21 12.16 -15.44
C GLY A 39 8.13 12.89 -14.46
N LYS A 40 7.62 13.06 -13.24
CA LYS A 40 8.31 13.77 -12.17
C LYS A 40 8.11 13.07 -10.85
N ALA A 41 9.21 12.65 -10.23
CA ALA A 41 9.20 12.09 -8.88
C ALA A 41 9.56 13.16 -7.83
N PHE A 42 8.81 13.25 -6.73
CA PHE A 42 9.07 14.23 -5.66
C PHE A 42 8.56 13.74 -4.30
N VAL A 43 9.10 14.34 -3.23
CA VAL A 43 8.69 14.01 -1.85
C VAL A 43 7.44 14.79 -1.51
N TRP A 44 6.39 14.11 -1.05
CA TRP A 44 5.18 14.77 -0.58
C TRP A 44 4.40 13.88 0.39
N ASP A 45 3.89 14.50 1.45
CA ASP A 45 2.97 13.87 2.39
C ASP A 45 1.53 14.06 1.91
N LEU A 46 0.87 12.97 1.53
CA LEU A 46 -0.55 13.00 1.14
C LEU A 46 -1.44 13.59 2.26
N ALA A 47 -1.07 13.39 3.52
CA ALA A 47 -1.79 13.91 4.68
C ALA A 47 -1.25 15.27 5.19
N GLY A 48 -0.35 15.91 4.44
CA GLY A 48 0.17 17.23 4.76
C GLY A 48 -0.85 18.35 4.51
N ASP A 49 -0.54 19.55 4.99
CA ASP A 49 -1.47 20.69 4.96
C ASP A 49 -1.76 21.22 3.55
N ASN A 50 -0.80 21.03 2.63
CA ASN A 50 -0.83 21.60 1.28
C ASN A 50 -0.66 20.52 0.20
N ILE A 51 -1.24 20.77 -0.97
CA ILE A 51 -0.93 20.01 -2.19
C ILE A 51 0.55 20.25 -2.58
N PRO A 52 1.20 19.35 -3.34
CA PRO A 52 2.61 19.49 -3.67
C PRO A 52 2.82 20.66 -4.64
N PRO A 53 3.87 21.47 -4.46
CA PRO A 53 4.17 22.61 -5.35
C PRO A 53 4.50 22.19 -6.79
N GLU A 54 4.79 20.92 -7.03
CA GLU A 54 5.04 20.36 -8.35
C GLU A 54 3.78 20.16 -9.19
N VAL A 55 2.59 20.23 -8.59
CA VAL A 55 1.32 19.90 -9.24
C VAL A 55 0.33 21.05 -9.02
N GLU A 56 -0.17 21.60 -10.12
CA GLU A 56 -1.21 22.64 -10.08
C GLU A 56 -2.53 22.08 -9.50
N PRO A 57 -3.29 22.86 -8.73
CA PRO A 57 -4.63 22.48 -8.32
C PRO A 57 -5.50 22.10 -9.52
N GLU A 58 -6.39 21.12 -9.31
CA GLU A 58 -7.36 20.66 -10.31
C GLU A 58 -6.74 20.32 -11.68
N SER A 59 -5.52 19.77 -11.69
CA SER A 59 -4.79 19.46 -12.92
C SER A 59 -4.68 17.96 -13.21
N MET A 60 -4.98 17.11 -12.23
CA MET A 60 -4.84 15.66 -12.36
C MET A 60 -6.07 15.02 -12.99
N ASP A 61 -5.87 14.23 -14.06
CA ASP A 61 -6.92 13.45 -14.71
C ASP A 61 -7.23 12.16 -13.93
N VAL A 62 -6.18 11.50 -13.44
CA VAL A 62 -6.26 10.25 -12.70
C VAL A 62 -5.28 10.25 -11.53
N LEU A 63 -5.74 9.82 -10.35
CA LEU A 63 -4.91 9.50 -9.20
C LEU A 63 -4.92 7.99 -8.95
N VAL A 64 -3.73 7.40 -8.76
CA VAL A 64 -3.56 5.97 -8.51
C VAL A 64 -3.12 5.76 -7.06
N LEU A 65 -3.97 5.14 -6.25
CA LEU A 65 -3.72 4.87 -4.84
C LEU A 65 -3.66 3.36 -4.62
N ILE A 66 -2.46 2.80 -4.49
CA ILE A 66 -2.24 1.37 -4.26
C ILE A 66 -1.46 1.22 -2.94
N PHE A 67 -2.09 0.66 -1.92
CA PHE A 67 -1.54 0.50 -0.56
C PHE A 67 -1.06 1.81 0.07
N VAL A 68 -1.83 2.89 -0.12
CA VAL A 68 -1.47 4.23 0.36
C VAL A 68 -2.23 4.59 1.64
N LEU A 69 -3.56 4.47 1.64
CA LEU A 69 -4.38 4.96 2.75
C LEU A 69 -4.21 4.09 4.00
N SER A 70 -3.93 2.80 3.83
CA SER A 70 -3.63 1.90 4.95
C SER A 70 -2.38 2.28 5.73
N ALA A 71 -1.43 3.01 5.13
CA ALA A 71 -0.22 3.47 5.80
C ALA A 71 -0.45 4.73 6.67
N LEU A 72 -1.55 5.43 6.43
CA LEU A 72 -1.94 6.63 7.18
C LEU A 72 -2.64 6.26 8.49
N HIS A 73 -2.48 7.14 9.49
CA HIS A 73 -3.32 7.08 10.69
C HIS A 73 -4.77 7.46 10.32
N PRO A 74 -5.81 6.82 10.88
CA PRO A 74 -7.20 7.16 10.57
C PRO A 74 -7.55 8.66 10.66
N ASP A 75 -7.07 9.36 11.69
CA ASP A 75 -7.24 10.81 11.88
C ASP A 75 -6.68 11.69 10.74
N LYS A 76 -5.86 11.11 9.86
CA LYS A 76 -5.25 11.81 8.72
C LYS A 76 -6.00 11.59 7.41
N TRP A 77 -6.99 10.70 7.38
CA TRP A 77 -7.70 10.36 6.15
C TRP A 77 -8.52 11.52 5.58
N ASP A 78 -9.19 12.32 6.42
CA ASP A 78 -9.97 13.46 5.92
C ASP A 78 -9.07 14.50 5.21
N GLN A 79 -7.92 14.83 5.82
CA GLN A 79 -6.94 15.71 5.19
C GLN A 79 -6.42 15.13 3.86
N ALA A 80 -6.13 13.82 3.84
CA ALA A 80 -5.73 13.14 2.61
C ALA A 80 -6.83 13.23 1.53
N MET A 81 -8.10 13.02 1.88
CA MET A 81 -9.22 13.12 0.94
C MET A 81 -9.38 14.55 0.40
N ASP A 82 -9.22 15.56 1.25
CA ASP A 82 -9.25 16.97 0.82
C ASP A 82 -8.14 17.28 -0.17
N ASN A 83 -6.93 16.77 0.05
CA ASN A 83 -5.82 16.94 -0.88
C ASN A 83 -6.05 16.23 -2.22
N LEU A 84 -6.54 14.98 -2.21
CA LEU A 84 -6.91 14.26 -3.44
C LEU A 84 -7.97 15.04 -4.24
N TYR A 85 -8.96 15.60 -3.54
CA TYR A 85 -10.02 16.39 -4.17
C TYR A 85 -9.48 17.68 -4.80
N LYS A 86 -8.57 18.39 -4.12
CA LYS A 86 -7.90 19.60 -4.63
C LYS A 86 -7.03 19.31 -5.85
N LEU A 87 -6.41 18.13 -5.93
CA LEU A 87 -5.54 17.74 -7.03
C LEU A 87 -6.32 17.38 -8.31
N LEU A 88 -7.47 16.71 -8.18
CA LEU A 88 -8.23 16.22 -9.32
C LEU A 88 -8.96 17.34 -10.06
N LYS A 89 -8.95 17.26 -11.39
CA LYS A 89 -9.91 17.98 -12.24
C LYS A 89 -11.34 17.60 -11.87
N PRO A 90 -12.35 18.48 -12.07
CA PRO A 90 -13.74 18.05 -12.13
C PRO A 90 -13.89 16.91 -13.16
N GLY A 91 -14.52 15.80 -12.78
CA GLY A 91 -14.60 14.58 -13.60
C GLY A 91 -13.33 13.69 -13.58
N GLY A 92 -12.30 14.07 -12.83
CA GLY A 92 -11.11 13.26 -12.62
C GLY A 92 -11.37 12.00 -11.80
N LEU A 93 -10.53 10.98 -11.95
CA LEU A 93 -10.76 9.64 -11.41
C LEU A 93 -9.70 9.23 -10.38
N ILE A 94 -10.12 8.66 -9.26
CA ILE A 94 -9.26 7.89 -8.37
C ILE A 94 -9.43 6.41 -8.70
N VAL A 95 -8.33 5.72 -8.93
CA VAL A 95 -8.28 4.25 -8.92
C VAL A 95 -7.57 3.80 -7.64
N PHE A 96 -8.24 2.93 -6.89
CA PHE A 96 -7.89 2.60 -5.52
C PHE A 96 -7.70 1.10 -5.36
N ARG A 97 -6.68 0.69 -4.62
CA ARG A 97 -6.51 -0.66 -4.10
C ARG A 97 -5.83 -0.63 -2.74
N ASP A 98 -6.41 -1.30 -1.75
CA ASP A 98 -5.81 -1.37 -0.41
C ASP A 98 -6.19 -2.66 0.34
N TYR A 99 -5.67 -2.86 1.55
CA TYR A 99 -5.90 -4.07 2.34
C TYR A 99 -7.33 -4.18 2.85
N GLY A 100 -7.89 -5.38 2.78
CA GLY A 100 -9.23 -5.68 3.29
C GLY A 100 -9.24 -6.46 4.59
N ARG A 101 -10.28 -6.25 5.40
CA ARG A 101 -10.49 -6.99 6.65
C ARG A 101 -10.52 -8.49 6.40
N TYR A 102 -10.05 -9.22 7.41
CA TYR A 102 -9.90 -10.67 7.43
C TYR A 102 -8.86 -11.21 6.45
N ASP A 103 -8.01 -10.35 5.87
CA ASP A 103 -6.79 -10.80 5.18
C ASP A 103 -5.93 -11.65 6.14
N MET A 104 -5.32 -12.71 5.61
CA MET A 104 -4.51 -13.62 6.40
C MET A 104 -3.35 -12.93 7.14
N ALA A 105 -2.79 -11.85 6.60
CA ALA A 105 -1.79 -11.05 7.30
C ALA A 105 -2.40 -10.36 8.54
N GLN A 106 -3.62 -9.84 8.43
CA GLN A 106 -4.33 -9.26 9.58
C GLN A 106 -4.47 -10.26 10.72
N LEU A 107 -4.96 -11.47 10.40
CA LEU A 107 -5.23 -12.52 11.37
C LEU A 107 -3.97 -13.08 12.06
N ARG A 108 -2.79 -12.79 11.51
CA ARG A 108 -1.49 -13.23 12.04
C ARG A 108 -0.77 -12.17 12.85
N PHE A 109 -1.25 -10.93 12.90
CA PHE A 109 -0.61 -9.92 13.73
C PHE A 109 -0.68 -10.31 15.21
N LYS A 110 0.46 -10.18 15.87
CA LYS A 110 0.55 -10.35 17.33
C LYS A 110 -0.11 -9.16 18.02
N LYS A 111 -0.71 -9.39 19.20
CA LYS A 111 -1.40 -8.33 19.98
C LYS A 111 -0.53 -7.10 20.25
N ASN A 112 0.78 -7.27 20.43
CA ASN A 112 1.72 -6.16 20.66
C ASN A 112 2.02 -5.31 19.42
N ARG A 113 1.45 -5.64 18.25
CA ARG A 113 1.52 -4.86 17.02
C ARG A 113 0.24 -4.09 16.73
N LEU A 114 -0.80 -4.26 17.56
CA LEU A 114 -2.05 -3.51 17.45
C LEU A 114 -1.82 -2.07 17.92
N ILE A 115 -2.13 -1.10 17.07
CA ILE A 115 -2.16 0.32 17.42
C ILE A 115 -3.57 0.68 17.89
N SER A 116 -4.57 0.32 17.09
CA SER A 116 -6.00 0.46 17.36
C SER A 116 -6.79 -0.56 16.53
N GLU A 117 -8.12 -0.57 16.62
CA GLU A 117 -8.95 -1.54 15.89
C GLU A 117 -8.65 -1.52 14.38
N ASN A 118 -8.31 -2.68 13.82
CA ASN A 118 -7.90 -2.90 12.43
C ASN A 118 -6.62 -2.16 11.99
N PHE A 119 -5.88 -1.53 12.92
CA PHE A 119 -4.69 -0.75 12.64
C PHE A 119 -3.46 -1.31 13.37
N TYR A 120 -2.41 -1.60 12.61
CA TYR A 120 -1.25 -2.33 13.11
C TYR A 120 0.06 -1.69 12.68
N VAL A 121 1.13 -1.98 13.43
CA VAL A 121 2.52 -1.71 13.04
C VAL A 121 3.20 -2.98 12.51
N ARG A 122 3.79 -2.89 11.32
CA ARG A 122 4.49 -3.96 10.59
C ARG A 122 5.94 -4.06 11.03
N GLY A 123 6.61 -5.19 10.75
CA GLY A 123 7.97 -5.52 11.20
C GLY A 123 8.97 -4.36 11.09
N ASP A 124 8.96 -3.73 9.92
CA ASP A 124 9.74 -2.57 9.49
C ASP A 124 9.35 -1.22 10.12
N GLY A 125 8.36 -1.19 11.02
CA GLY A 125 7.86 0.03 11.66
C GLY A 125 6.82 0.80 10.84
N THR A 126 6.52 0.37 9.61
CA THR A 126 5.43 0.96 8.82
C THR A 126 4.07 0.56 9.39
N ARG A 127 3.01 1.29 9.04
CA ARG A 127 1.66 1.02 9.55
C ARG A 127 0.79 0.37 8.48
N VAL A 128 -0.25 -0.34 8.90
CA VAL A 128 -1.25 -0.91 8.00
C VAL A 128 -2.62 -0.92 8.66
N TYR A 129 -3.59 -0.34 7.96
CA TYR A 129 -5.02 -0.44 8.25
C TYR A 129 -5.68 -1.48 7.33
N PHE A 130 -6.63 -2.25 7.86
CA PHE A 130 -7.44 -3.19 7.10
C PHE A 130 -8.89 -2.69 6.99
N PHE A 131 -9.29 -2.30 5.79
CA PHE A 131 -10.58 -1.67 5.53
C PHE A 131 -11.70 -2.69 5.32
N ASP A 132 -12.93 -2.34 5.68
CA ASP A 132 -14.12 -2.95 5.08
C ASP A 132 -14.71 -2.07 3.97
N SER A 133 -15.69 -2.63 3.25
CA SER A 133 -16.35 -1.95 2.14
C SER A 133 -17.12 -0.69 2.59
N ASP A 134 -17.70 -0.70 3.78
CA ASP A 134 -18.52 0.41 4.27
C ASP A 134 -17.65 1.59 4.68
N GLU A 135 -16.44 1.33 5.20
CA GLU A 135 -15.41 2.35 5.44
C GLU A 135 -15.00 3.06 4.17
N ILE A 136 -14.83 2.32 3.07
CA ILE A 136 -14.52 2.91 1.76
C ILE A 136 -15.67 3.83 1.29
N VAL A 137 -16.93 3.41 1.50
CA VAL A 137 -18.09 4.27 1.19
C VAL A 137 -18.09 5.53 2.04
N ARG A 138 -17.85 5.41 3.36
CA ARG A 138 -17.81 6.57 4.27
C ARG A 138 -16.67 7.52 3.95
N LEU A 139 -15.52 6.99 3.53
CA LEU A 139 -14.33 7.78 3.26
C LEU A 139 -14.44 8.58 1.95
N PHE A 140 -14.88 7.91 0.86
CA PHE A 140 -14.93 8.53 -0.46
C PHE A 140 -16.28 9.20 -0.77
N GLY A 141 -17.39 8.65 -0.28
CA GLY A 141 -18.75 9.09 -0.61
C GLY A 141 -19.06 10.58 -0.36
N PRO A 142 -18.53 11.22 0.70
CA PRO A 142 -18.78 12.64 0.92
C PRO A 142 -18.21 13.59 -0.14
N ARG A 143 -17.20 13.16 -0.90
CA ARG A 143 -16.44 14.01 -1.84
C ARG A 143 -16.46 13.48 -3.28
N PHE A 144 -16.70 12.18 -3.47
CA PHE A 144 -16.57 11.52 -4.77
C PHE A 144 -17.78 10.65 -5.09
N THR A 145 -18.15 10.61 -6.36
CA THR A 145 -19.10 9.62 -6.88
C THR A 145 -18.43 8.25 -6.91
N ILE A 146 -19.03 7.27 -6.25
CA ILE A 146 -18.50 5.90 -6.20
C ILE A 146 -18.94 5.16 -7.47
N GLU A 147 -18.02 4.99 -8.43
CA GLU A 147 -18.27 4.23 -9.65
C GLU A 147 -18.07 2.72 -9.44
N GLN A 148 -17.15 2.34 -8.55
CA GLN A 148 -16.87 0.95 -8.20
C GLN A 148 -16.38 0.87 -6.75
N ASN A 149 -16.89 -0.12 -6.01
CA ASN A 149 -16.36 -0.56 -4.72
C ASN A 149 -16.49 -2.08 -4.65
N GLY A 150 -15.38 -2.79 -4.77
CA GLY A 150 -15.32 -4.25 -4.84
C GLY A 150 -14.34 -4.83 -3.83
N VAL A 151 -14.61 -6.07 -3.42
CA VAL A 151 -13.76 -6.85 -2.52
C VAL A 151 -13.16 -8.01 -3.31
N ASP A 152 -11.85 -7.99 -3.49
CA ASP A 152 -11.07 -9.05 -4.14
C ASP A 152 -10.58 -10.03 -3.08
N ARG A 153 -11.04 -11.28 -3.17
CA ARG A 153 -10.66 -12.37 -2.27
C ARG A 153 -9.93 -13.44 -3.07
N ARG A 154 -8.70 -13.77 -2.68
CA ARG A 154 -7.89 -14.75 -3.41
C ARG A 154 -7.30 -15.79 -2.48
N LEU A 155 -7.22 -17.03 -2.98
CA LEU A 155 -6.38 -18.06 -2.41
C LEU A 155 -5.10 -18.16 -3.24
N ILE A 156 -3.99 -17.70 -2.67
CA ILE A 156 -2.66 -17.83 -3.26
C ILE A 156 -1.97 -19.03 -2.62
N VAL A 157 -1.48 -19.97 -3.44
CA VAL A 157 -0.81 -21.18 -2.96
C VAL A 157 0.66 -21.11 -3.32
N ASN A 158 1.54 -20.91 -2.33
CA ASN A 158 2.97 -21.10 -2.51
C ASN A 158 3.30 -22.58 -2.28
N ARG A 159 3.47 -23.35 -3.37
CA ARG A 159 3.73 -24.80 -3.31
C ARG A 159 5.08 -25.12 -2.71
N LEU A 160 6.12 -24.34 -3.03
CA LEU A 160 7.47 -24.53 -2.50
C LEU A 160 7.51 -24.39 -0.98
N ARG A 161 6.88 -23.35 -0.44
CA ARG A 161 6.79 -23.09 1.01
C ARG A 161 5.67 -23.87 1.68
N LYS A 162 4.83 -24.57 0.90
CA LYS A 162 3.62 -25.28 1.36
C LYS A 162 2.68 -24.37 2.17
N VAL A 163 2.56 -23.09 1.77
CA VAL A 163 1.70 -22.11 2.44
C VAL A 163 0.53 -21.74 1.55
N LYS A 164 -0.69 -21.82 2.10
CA LYS A 164 -1.89 -21.20 1.54
C LYS A 164 -2.06 -19.81 2.14
N MET A 165 -2.30 -18.81 1.30
CA MET A 165 -2.49 -17.41 1.68
C MET A 165 -3.88 -16.96 1.24
N TYR A 166 -4.77 -16.72 2.20
CA TYR A 166 -6.08 -16.12 1.95
C TYR A 166 -5.94 -14.60 2.00
N ARG A 167 -6.02 -13.97 0.83
CA ARG A 167 -5.77 -12.55 0.69
C ARG A 167 -7.08 -11.81 0.43
N VAL A 168 -7.20 -10.62 1.02
CA VAL A 168 -8.37 -9.77 0.87
C VAL A 168 -7.91 -8.35 0.56
N TRP A 169 -8.44 -7.79 -0.52
CA TRP A 169 -8.17 -6.42 -0.95
C TRP A 169 -9.45 -5.70 -1.31
N LEU A 170 -9.48 -4.40 -1.08
CA LEU A 170 -10.51 -3.52 -1.60
C LEU A 170 -10.02 -2.95 -2.92
N GLN A 171 -10.91 -2.80 -3.89
CA GLN A 171 -10.64 -2.17 -5.18
C GLN A 171 -11.77 -1.20 -5.51
N GLY A 172 -11.42 0.01 -5.92
CA GLY A 172 -12.42 1.05 -6.14
C GLY A 172 -12.09 2.02 -7.26
N LYS A 173 -13.15 2.67 -7.76
CA LYS A 173 -13.10 3.77 -8.71
C LYS A 173 -13.99 4.89 -8.21
N PHE A 174 -13.41 6.06 -8.02
CA PHE A 174 -14.11 7.21 -7.43
C PHE A 174 -13.90 8.44 -8.29
N ARG A 175 -15.01 9.05 -8.73
CA ARG A 175 -15.01 10.17 -9.66
C ARG A 175 -15.23 11.47 -8.89
N LYS A 176 -14.37 12.47 -9.09
CA LYS A 176 -14.67 13.83 -8.62
C LYS A 176 -15.86 14.36 -9.43
N PRO A 177 -16.93 14.86 -8.79
CA PRO A 177 -18.07 15.41 -9.52
C PRO A 177 -17.66 16.53 -10.49
N LEU A 178 -18.45 16.73 -11.54
CA LEU A 178 -18.30 17.92 -12.37
C LEU A 178 -18.63 19.16 -11.54
N ALA A 179 -18.14 20.33 -11.98
CA ALA A 179 -18.41 21.58 -11.28
C ALA A 179 -19.94 21.79 -11.09
N GLY A 180 -20.35 22.01 -9.84
CA GLY A 180 -21.76 22.19 -9.47
C GLY A 180 -22.57 20.91 -9.28
N GLN A 181 -21.98 19.72 -9.44
CA GLN A 181 -22.64 18.44 -9.15
C GLN A 181 -22.31 17.94 -7.74
N SER A 182 -23.29 17.33 -7.08
CA SER A 182 -23.06 16.61 -5.83
C SER A 182 -22.46 15.22 -6.12
N PRO A 183 -21.67 14.65 -5.18
CA PRO A 183 -21.27 13.25 -5.25
C PRO A 183 -22.47 12.31 -5.42
N GLY A 184 -22.36 11.38 -6.36
CA GLY A 184 -23.35 10.35 -6.62
C GLY A 184 -23.16 9.12 -5.73
N VAL A 185 -24.28 8.47 -5.39
CA VAL A 185 -24.32 7.20 -4.65
C VAL A 185 -24.07 6.04 -5.64
N PRO A 186 -23.49 4.88 -5.23
CA PRO A 186 -23.09 3.82 -6.15
C PRO A 186 -24.27 3.38 -7.03
N SER A 187 -24.09 3.36 -8.35
CA SER A 187 -25.09 2.82 -9.26
C SER A 187 -25.21 1.30 -9.12
N THR A 188 -24.19 0.59 -8.62
CA THR A 188 -24.22 -0.81 -8.20
C THR A 188 -22.98 -1.13 -7.35
N ILE A 189 -23.13 -1.62 -6.10
CA ILE A 189 -22.02 -2.28 -5.39
C ILE A 189 -21.72 -3.57 -6.14
N THR A 190 -20.64 -3.58 -6.92
CA THR A 190 -20.20 -4.80 -7.58
C THR A 190 -19.28 -5.54 -6.63
N VAL A 191 -19.84 -6.44 -5.82
CA VAL A 191 -19.06 -7.46 -5.12
C VAL A 191 -18.60 -8.47 -6.16
N THR A 192 -17.51 -8.16 -6.87
CA THR A 192 -16.85 -9.17 -7.69
C THR A 192 -15.98 -10.03 -6.78
N THR A 193 -16.56 -11.08 -6.22
CA THR A 193 -15.75 -12.17 -5.65
C THR A 193 -15.12 -12.91 -6.80
N VAL A 194 -13.88 -12.52 -7.16
CA VAL A 194 -13.10 -13.30 -8.13
C VAL A 194 -12.33 -14.35 -7.33
N ASP A 195 -12.95 -15.50 -7.09
CA ASP A 195 -12.27 -16.67 -6.52
C ASP A 195 -11.27 -17.22 -7.56
N THR A 196 -10.13 -16.56 -7.70
CA THR A 196 -9.04 -17.02 -8.57
C THR A 196 -8.05 -17.79 -7.72
N ILE A 197 -7.83 -19.06 -8.07
CA ILE A 197 -6.68 -19.83 -7.60
C ILE A 197 -5.52 -19.48 -8.55
N GLU A 198 -4.73 -18.47 -8.21
CA GLU A 198 -3.48 -18.20 -8.92
C GLU A 198 -2.41 -19.17 -8.40
N GLY A 199 -2.04 -20.13 -9.26
CA GLY A 199 -0.81 -20.90 -9.10
C GLY A 199 0.29 -20.19 -9.87
N GLU A 200 1.24 -19.56 -9.17
CA GLU A 200 2.47 -19.07 -9.81
C GLU A 200 3.44 -20.25 -9.96
N ASP A 201 3.67 -20.67 -11.22
CA ASP A 201 4.85 -21.44 -11.62
C ASP A 201 5.70 -20.56 -12.56
N THR A 202 7.01 -20.66 -12.38
CA THR A 202 8.12 -19.76 -12.75
C THR A 202 8.35 -19.50 -14.25
N ILE A 203 8.93 -18.34 -14.58
CA ILE A 203 9.84 -18.17 -15.73
C ILE A 203 11.12 -17.43 -15.25
N ASP A 204 12.29 -18.00 -15.54
CA ASP A 204 13.66 -17.46 -15.40
C ASP A 204 14.36 -17.38 -14.03
N GLY A 205 13.98 -18.23 -13.06
CA GLY A 205 14.90 -18.61 -11.97
C GLY A 205 15.39 -17.48 -11.04
N ARG A 206 14.78 -16.29 -11.12
CA ARG A 206 14.99 -15.20 -10.16
C ARG A 206 13.76 -15.10 -9.26
N PRO A 207 13.93 -15.02 -7.93
CA PRO A 207 12.81 -14.71 -7.06
C PRO A 207 12.25 -13.34 -7.46
N MET A 208 10.96 -13.27 -7.74
CA MET A 208 10.22 -12.03 -7.50
C MET A 208 10.21 -11.83 -6.00
N ASP A 209 10.91 -10.80 -5.53
CA ASP A 209 10.75 -10.31 -4.16
C ASP A 209 9.31 -9.81 -4.00
N VAL A 210 8.42 -10.73 -3.64
CA VAL A 210 7.17 -10.39 -2.96
C VAL A 210 7.49 -10.17 -1.49
N ALA A 211 8.49 -9.31 -1.24
CA ALA A 211 8.94 -8.91 0.08
C ALA A 211 8.00 -7.83 0.60
N LEU A 212 6.81 -8.27 0.99
CA LEU A 212 6.20 -7.81 2.22
C LEU A 212 6.16 -9.01 3.17
N SER A 213 7.33 -9.63 3.36
CA SER A 213 7.56 -10.59 4.43
C SER A 213 7.43 -9.83 5.76
N LEU A 214 6.33 -10.06 6.46
CA LEU A 214 6.32 -9.91 7.91
C LEU A 214 7.35 -10.92 8.43
N ASP A 215 8.45 -10.43 8.97
CA ASP A 215 9.57 -11.20 9.48
C ASP A 215 9.13 -12.37 10.35
N ASN A 216 9.71 -13.54 10.09
CA ASN A 216 9.64 -14.67 11.00
C ASN A 216 10.99 -14.73 11.75
N ASN A 217 10.92 -14.37 13.02
CA ASN A 217 12.03 -14.31 13.98
C ASN A 217 12.69 -15.69 14.17
N SER A 218 14.02 -15.74 14.29
CA SER A 218 14.73 -16.84 14.96
C SER A 218 15.57 -16.30 16.12
N LEU A 219 14.94 -16.17 17.29
CA LEU A 219 15.63 -16.21 18.57
C LEU A 219 15.96 -17.67 18.86
N GLY A 220 17.25 -18.01 18.85
CA GLY A 220 17.75 -19.29 19.34
C GLY A 220 18.27 -19.14 20.76
N SER A 221 17.69 -19.89 21.70
CA SER A 221 18.33 -20.44 22.92
C SER A 221 17.43 -21.57 23.45
N PRO A 222 17.89 -22.57 24.23
CA PRO A 222 19.24 -22.77 24.78
C PRO A 222 19.79 -24.20 24.58
N GLU A 223 21.11 -24.39 24.71
CA GLU A 223 21.65 -25.67 25.19
C GLU A 223 22.79 -25.42 26.18
N ALA A 224 22.69 -26.08 27.33
CA ALA A 224 23.70 -26.13 28.36
C ALA A 224 24.59 -27.36 28.14
N SER A 225 25.91 -27.19 28.20
CA SER A 225 26.81 -28.30 28.52
C SER A 225 28.04 -27.82 29.30
N SER A 226 28.12 -28.33 30.53
CA SER A 226 29.28 -28.58 31.39
C SER A 226 30.68 -28.24 30.87
N GLY A 227 31.43 -27.50 31.69
CA GLY A 227 32.89 -27.35 31.58
C GLY A 227 33.46 -26.68 32.83
N MET A 228 33.78 -27.49 33.83
CA MET A 228 34.38 -27.12 35.12
C MET A 228 35.85 -26.72 34.88
N ALA A 229 36.28 -25.54 35.34
CA ALA A 229 37.69 -25.21 35.52
C ALA A 229 37.87 -24.29 36.73
N THR A 230 38.70 -24.75 37.66
CA THR A 230 39.08 -24.17 38.95
C THR A 230 39.98 -22.93 38.82
N PRO A 231 40.06 -22.06 39.85
CA PRO A 231 40.99 -20.94 39.89
C PRO A 231 42.37 -21.42 40.35
N ASP A 232 43.44 -20.86 39.79
CA ASP A 232 44.78 -20.98 40.36
C ASP A 232 45.27 -19.60 40.82
N LEU A 233 45.77 -19.57 42.05
CA LEU A 233 46.26 -18.42 42.79
C LEU A 233 47.71 -18.72 43.20
N GLY A 234 48.61 -17.79 42.89
CA GLY A 234 49.95 -17.67 43.48
C GLY A 234 51.09 -17.84 42.46
N SER A 235 52.23 -17.18 42.56
CA SER A 235 52.73 -16.13 43.46
C SER A 235 54.08 -15.64 42.88
N SER A 236 54.39 -14.35 43.09
CA SER A 236 55.74 -13.76 43.27
C SER A 236 56.88 -14.07 42.28
N ALA A 237 57.31 -13.04 41.55
CA ALA A 237 58.65 -12.45 41.65
C ALA A 237 58.62 -11.02 41.09
#